data_AF-A0A2E5WL11-F1
#
_entry.id   AF-A0A2E5WL11-F1
#
_cell.length_a   1.000
_cell.length_b   1.000
_cell.length_c   1.000
_cell.angle_alpha   90.00
_cell.angle_beta   90.00
_cell.angle_gamma   90.00
#
_symmetry.space_group_name_H-M   'P 1'
#
loop_
_entity.id
_entity.type
_entity.pdbx_description
1 polymer ?
#
loop_
_entity_poly.entity_id
_entity_poly.type
_entity_poly.pdbx_seq_one_letter_code
_entity_poly.pdbx_strand_id
1 'polypeptide(L)'
;MWKKFILLLALDQVSKYLIEIKYSDLLVKNFGSAFSIPIPQEILIIIAVLISSWAIWSYYENNTTESFTYLILAGAIGNLIDRLRLGYVIDFINLQVWPVFNFADIYITFAVLLIIKEELIQKNGK
;
A
#
# COMPACT_ATOMS: atom_id res chain seq x y z
N MET A 1 14.61 1.08 -7.91
CA MET A 1 13.20 0.68 -7.75
C MET A 1 13.04 -0.73 -7.15
N TRP A 2 13.31 -1.80 -7.89
CA TRP A 2 12.95 -3.19 -7.49
C TRP A 2 13.49 -3.66 -6.14
N LYS A 3 14.73 -3.34 -5.77
CA LYS A 3 15.28 -3.68 -4.44
C LYS A 3 14.46 -3.04 -3.30
N LYS A 4 14.08 -1.76 -3.45
CA LYS A 4 13.24 -1.04 -2.47
C LYS A 4 11.84 -1.65 -2.42
N PHE A 5 11.25 -1.93 -3.58
CA PHE A 5 9.95 -2.59 -3.68
C PHE A 5 9.93 -3.95 -2.96
N ILE A 6 10.88 -4.84 -3.26
CA ILE A 6 10.97 -6.17 -2.65
C ILE A 6 11.14 -6.06 -1.13
N LEU A 7 12.01 -5.15 -0.67
CA LEU A 7 12.23 -4.93 0.75
C LEU A 7 10.95 -4.50 1.48
N LEU A 8 10.23 -3.53 0.92
CA LEU A 8 9.00 -3.00 1.53
C LEU A 8 7.86 -4.00 1.48
N LEU A 9 7.73 -4.74 0.38
CA LEU A 9 6.76 -5.82 0.27
C LEU A 9 7.03 -6.92 1.28
N ALA A 10 8.30 -7.32 1.44
CA ALA A 10 8.70 -8.29 2.45
C ALA A 10 8.42 -7.76 3.86
N LEU A 11 8.70 -6.48 4.13
CA LEU A 11 8.43 -5.87 5.43
C LEU A 11 6.93 -5.90 5.76
N ASP A 12 6.05 -5.57 4.80
CA ASP A 12 4.59 -5.66 4.99
C ASP A 12 4.16 -7.11 5.25
N GLN A 13 4.52 -8.04 4.36
CA GLN A 13 4.06 -9.43 4.44
C GLN A 13 4.61 -10.18 5.66
N VAL A 14 5.88 -9.98 6.01
CA VAL A 14 6.48 -10.57 7.21
C VAL A 14 5.84 -9.97 8.46
N SER A 15 5.60 -8.66 8.50
CA SER A 15 4.94 -8.04 9.66
C SER A 15 3.54 -8.62 9.89
N LYS A 16 2.73 -8.73 8.83
CA LYS A 16 1.37 -9.30 8.90
C LYS A 16 1.40 -10.75 9.35
N TYR A 17 2.29 -11.56 8.78
CA TYR A 17 2.47 -12.97 9.18
C TYR A 17 2.88 -13.13 10.65
N LEU A 18 3.83 -12.33 11.13
CA LEU A 18 4.27 -12.37 12.52
C LEU A 18 3.16 -11.93 13.49
N ILE A 19 2.40 -10.90 13.13
CA ILE A 19 1.25 -10.45 13.91
C ILE A 19 0.16 -11.52 13.94
N GLU A 20 -0.16 -12.14 12.80
CA GLU A 20 -1.18 -13.20 12.72
C GLU A 20 -0.86 -14.38 13.64
N ILE A 21 0.40 -14.78 13.72
CA ILE A 21 0.81 -15.93 14.55
C ILE A 21 0.95 -15.56 16.02
N LYS A 22 1.52 -14.38 16.33
CA LYS A 22 1.94 -14.06 17.70
C LYS A 22 0.94 -13.18 18.45
N TYR A 23 0.15 -12.39 17.72
CA TYR A 23 -0.72 -11.35 18.27
C TYR A 23 -2.08 -11.31 17.54
N SER A 24 -2.65 -12.48 17.26
CA SER A 24 -3.93 -12.62 16.54
C SER A 24 -5.08 -11.82 17.16
N ASP A 25 -5.05 -11.60 18.48
CA ASP A 25 -6.10 -10.87 19.20
C ASP A 25 -6.01 -9.35 19.01
N LEU A 26 -4.89 -8.84 18.48
CA LEU A 26 -4.64 -7.41 18.27
C LEU A 26 -4.87 -6.96 16.82
N LEU A 27 -5.04 -7.90 15.88
CA LEU A 27 -5.26 -7.56 14.48
C LEU A 27 -6.74 -7.35 14.15
N VAL A 28 -6.99 -6.51 13.17
CA VAL A 28 -8.29 -6.25 12.55
C VAL A 28 -8.30 -6.87 11.16
N LYS A 29 -9.35 -7.66 10.87
CA LYS A 29 -9.59 -8.22 9.54
C LYS A 29 -10.42 -7.22 8.73
N ASN A 30 -9.77 -6.55 7.79
CA ASN A 30 -10.42 -5.52 6.99
C ASN A 30 -10.95 -6.09 5.68
N PHE A 31 -12.26 -6.31 5.64
CA PHE A 31 -13.02 -6.75 4.45
C PHE A 31 -13.42 -5.58 3.53
N GLY A 32 -13.13 -4.34 3.91
CA GLY A 32 -13.45 -3.16 3.15
C GLY A 32 -12.21 -2.55 2.49
N SER A 33 -12.37 -1.28 2.15
CA SER A 33 -11.29 -0.39 1.72
C SER A 33 -10.79 0.46 2.89
N ALA A 34 -10.23 1.64 2.61
CA ALA A 34 -9.86 2.60 3.65
C ALA A 34 -11.05 2.90 4.57
N PHE A 35 -10.80 3.08 5.87
CA PHE A 35 -11.84 3.32 6.89
C PHE A 35 -12.91 2.22 6.97
N SER A 36 -12.60 1.00 6.54
CA SER A 36 -13.54 -0.14 6.48
C SER A 36 -14.79 0.14 5.63
N ILE A 37 -14.71 1.06 4.67
CA ILE A 37 -15.82 1.32 3.74
C ILE A 37 -16.08 0.03 2.94
N PRO A 38 -17.32 -0.51 2.97
CA PRO A 38 -17.63 -1.79 2.35
C PRO A 38 -17.59 -1.66 0.84
N ILE A 39 -16.60 -2.30 0.23
CA ILE A 39 -16.43 -2.42 -1.22
C ILE A 39 -16.20 -3.89 -1.53
N PRO A 40 -16.87 -4.46 -2.54
CA PRO A 40 -16.63 -5.84 -2.99
C PRO A 40 -15.13 -6.11 -3.22
N GLN A 41 -14.67 -7.28 -2.77
CA GLN A 41 -13.24 -7.64 -2.81
C GLN A 41 -12.71 -7.68 -4.25
N GLU A 42 -13.55 -8.09 -5.20
CA GLU A 42 -13.25 -8.16 -6.62
C GLU A 42 -12.90 -6.77 -7.17
N ILE A 43 -13.64 -5.74 -6.75
CA ILE A 43 -13.39 -4.35 -7.15
C ILE A 43 -12.05 -3.87 -6.58
N LEU A 44 -11.76 -4.18 -5.31
CA LEU A 44 -10.50 -3.79 -4.67
C LEU A 44 -9.30 -4.50 -5.32
N ILE A 45 -9.44 -5.75 -5.70
CA ILE A 45 -8.43 -6.51 -6.44
C ILE A 45 -8.18 -5.85 -7.81
N ILE A 46 -9.24 -5.53 -8.56
CA ILE A 46 -9.12 -4.84 -9.86
C ILE A 46 -8.39 -3.50 -9.70
N ILE A 47 -8.80 -2.69 -8.72
CA ILE A 47 -8.15 -1.40 -8.43
C ILE A 47 -6.66 -1.60 -8.11
N ALA A 48 -6.31 -2.56 -7.26
CA ALA A 48 -4.92 -2.83 -6.91
C ALA A 48 -4.07 -3.26 -8.12
N VAL A 49 -4.63 -4.08 -9.02
CA VAL A 49 -3.97 -4.50 -10.27
C VAL A 49 -3.77 -3.31 -11.21
N LEU A 50 -4.79 -2.45 -11.38
CA LEU A 50 -4.71 -1.26 -12.22
C LEU A 50 -3.67 -0.27 -11.71
N ILE A 51 -3.68 0.02 -10.40
CA ILE A 51 -2.71 0.92 -9.76
C ILE A 51 -1.29 0.36 -9.86
N SER A 52 -1.12 -0.96 -9.66
CA SER A 52 0.19 -1.61 -9.80
C SER A 52 0.71 -1.53 -11.23
N SER A 53 -0.16 -1.76 -12.22
CA SER A 53 0.17 -1.66 -13.63
C SER A 53 0.57 -0.23 -14.02
N TRP A 54 -0.20 0.76 -13.55
CA TRP A 54 0.12 2.17 -13.74
C TRP A 54 1.46 2.55 -13.09
N ALA A 55 1.73 2.09 -11.87
CA ALA A 55 2.98 2.38 -11.16
C ALA A 55 4.20 1.82 -11.92
N ILE A 56 4.09 0.62 -12.48
CA ILE A 56 5.14 0.01 -13.29
C ILE A 56 5.33 0.78 -14.61
N TRP A 57 4.24 1.10 -15.31
CA TRP A 57 4.31 1.87 -16.55
C TRP A 57 4.93 3.25 -16.33
N SER A 58 4.46 3.99 -15.32
CA SER A 58 4.96 5.32 -14.95
C SER A 58 6.45 5.31 -14.60
N TYR A 59 6.93 4.25 -13.95
CA TYR A 59 8.36 4.09 -13.66
C TYR A 59 9.22 4.03 -14.93
N TYR A 60 8.78 3.28 -15.95
CA TYR A 60 9.53 3.13 -17.19
C TYR A 60 9.42 4.35 -18.11
N GLU A 61 8.27 5.04 -18.10
CA GLU A 61 8.04 6.21 -18.95
C GLU A 61 8.87 7.42 -18.48
N ASN A 62 8.91 7.69 -17.16
CA ASN A 62 9.50 8.93 -16.66
C ASN A 62 11.04 8.92 -16.58
N ASN A 63 11.71 7.77 -16.76
CA ASN A 63 13.18 7.62 -16.70
C ASN A 63 13.85 8.24 -15.45
N THR A 64 13.09 8.50 -14.38
CA THR A 64 13.62 9.09 -13.14
C THR A 64 14.12 7.99 -12.21
N THR A 65 15.39 8.09 -11.82
CA THR A 65 16.01 7.22 -10.81
C THR A 65 15.36 7.37 -9.43
N GLU A 66 14.61 8.45 -9.20
CA GLU A 66 13.96 8.80 -7.93
C GLU A 66 12.43 8.61 -7.90
N SER A 67 11.86 7.84 -8.82
CA SER A 67 10.41 7.61 -8.82
C SER A 67 9.89 6.99 -7.50
N PHE A 68 8.88 7.61 -6.87
CA PHE A 68 8.21 7.11 -5.67
C PHE A 68 7.19 5.98 -5.93
N THR A 69 7.02 5.58 -7.19
CA THR A 69 6.09 4.52 -7.62
C THR A 69 6.35 3.16 -6.96
N TYR A 70 7.57 2.88 -6.48
CA TYR A 70 7.87 1.66 -5.73
C TYR A 70 7.10 1.56 -4.41
N LEU A 71 6.75 2.69 -3.79
CA LEU A 71 5.94 2.73 -2.56
C LEU A 71 4.49 2.33 -2.86
N ILE A 72 3.93 2.90 -3.94
CA ILE A 72 2.58 2.57 -4.42
C ILE A 72 2.51 1.10 -4.79
N LEU A 73 3.50 0.62 -5.54
CA LEU A 73 3.57 -0.77 -5.97
C LEU A 73 3.69 -1.73 -4.77
N ALA A 74 4.55 -1.43 -3.81
CA ALA A 74 4.71 -2.25 -2.61
C ALA A 74 3.42 -2.30 -1.78
N GLY A 75 2.76 -1.16 -1.57
CA GLY A 75 1.51 -1.12 -0.81
C GLY A 75 0.34 -1.77 -1.53
N ALA A 76 0.14 -1.49 -2.82
CA ALA A 76 -0.93 -2.08 -3.61
C ALA A 76 -0.79 -3.60 -3.71
N ILE A 77 0.43 -4.11 -4.00
CA ILE A 77 0.69 -5.55 -4.07
C ILE A 77 0.59 -6.21 -2.69
N GLY A 78 1.10 -5.59 -1.62
CA GLY A 78 0.99 -6.16 -0.26
C GLY A 78 -0.46 -6.38 0.15
N ASN A 79 -1.30 -5.36 -0.03
CA ASN A 79 -2.74 -5.45 0.24
C ASN A 79 -3.50 -6.35 -0.75
N LEU A 80 -3.01 -6.53 -1.99
CA LEU A 80 -3.58 -7.48 -2.95
C LEU A 80 -3.28 -8.93 -2.57
N ILE A 81 -2.06 -9.23 -2.11
CA ILE A 81 -1.66 -10.58 -1.68
C ILE A 81 -2.58 -11.06 -0.56
N ASP A 82 -2.85 -10.22 0.43
CA ASP A 82 -3.76 -10.57 1.53
C ASP A 82 -5.16 -10.88 1.02
N ARG A 83 -5.72 -10.04 0.13
CA ARG A 83 -7.06 -10.24 -0.44
C ARG A 83 -7.17 -11.55 -1.21
N LEU A 84 -6.16 -11.88 -2.02
CA LEU A 84 -6.15 -13.12 -2.80
C LEU A 84 -5.98 -14.37 -1.92
N ARG A 85 -5.24 -14.27 -0.81
CA ARG A 85 -4.94 -15.41 0.06
C ARG A 85 -5.97 -15.62 1.17
N LEU A 86 -6.48 -14.52 1.73
CA LEU A 86 -7.27 -14.50 2.97
C LEU A 86 -8.70 -13.99 2.76
N GLY A 87 -8.95 -13.22 1.69
CA GLY A 87 -10.23 -12.54 1.44
C GLY A 87 -10.42 -11.23 2.22
N TYR A 88 -9.39 -10.78 2.95
CA TYR A 88 -9.35 -9.53 3.71
C TYR A 88 -7.90 -9.06 3.88
N VAL A 89 -7.70 -7.84 4.39
CA VAL A 89 -6.38 -7.31 4.76
C VAL A 89 -6.18 -7.44 6.27
N ILE A 90 -4.95 -7.76 6.67
CA ILE A 90 -4.54 -7.74 8.07
C ILE A 90 -4.08 -6.33 8.44
N ASP A 91 -4.85 -5.65 9.29
CA ASP A 91 -4.52 -4.36 9.87
C ASP A 91 -4.13 -4.54 11.34
N PHE A 92 -3.07 -3.86 11.81
CA PHE A 92 -2.53 -4.13 13.15
C PHE A 92 -1.93 -2.92 13.87
N ILE A 93 -1.72 -1.80 13.17
CA ILE A 93 -1.23 -0.56 13.77
C ILE A 93 -2.44 0.21 14.29
N ASN A 94 -2.63 0.18 15.61
CA ASN A 94 -3.75 0.84 16.27
C ASN A 94 -3.27 2.07 17.06
N LEU A 95 -3.62 3.27 16.58
CA LEU A 95 -3.32 4.55 17.25
C LEU A 95 -4.46 5.05 18.16
N GLN A 96 -5.54 4.28 18.30
CA GLN A 96 -6.78 4.59 19.07
C GLN A 96 -7.62 5.76 18.53
N VAL A 97 -7.00 6.80 17.99
CA VAL A 97 -7.66 8.00 17.44
C VAL A 97 -7.81 7.98 15.91
N TRP A 98 -7.32 6.91 15.27
CA TRP A 98 -7.29 6.73 13.83
C TRP A 98 -7.66 5.27 13.51
N PRO A 99 -8.31 4.97 12.37
CA PRO A 99 -8.56 3.60 11.95
C PRO A 99 -7.31 2.74 11.99
N VAL A 100 -7.44 1.45 12.28
CA VAL A 100 -6.31 0.52 12.25
C VAL A 100 -5.81 0.39 10.81
N PHE A 101 -4.50 0.36 10.62
CA PHE A 101 -3.85 0.24 9.31
C PHE A 101 -2.62 -0.67 9.38
N ASN A 102 -1.95 -0.84 8.25
CA ASN A 102 -0.72 -1.62 8.15
C ASN A 102 0.40 -0.86 7.42
N PHE A 103 1.54 -1.51 7.18
CA PHE A 103 2.65 -0.86 6.49
C PHE A 103 2.36 -0.57 5.01
N ALA A 104 1.63 -1.43 4.29
CA ALA A 104 1.18 -1.14 2.93
C ALA A 104 0.40 0.18 2.82
N ASP A 105 -0.45 0.50 3.79
CA ASP A 105 -1.22 1.76 3.81
C ASP A 105 -0.31 2.99 4.06
N ILE A 106 0.70 2.83 4.92
CA ILE A 106 1.72 3.85 5.14
C ILE A 106 2.46 4.13 3.84
N TYR A 107 2.86 3.09 3.10
CA TYR A 107 3.60 3.27 1.85
C TYR A 107 2.80 4.05 0.82
N ILE A 108 1.52 3.69 0.63
CA ILE A 108 0.63 4.38 -0.31
C ILE A 108 0.46 5.85 0.11
N THR A 109 0.22 6.10 1.40
CA THR A 109 0.02 7.45 1.94
C THR A 109 1.27 8.32 1.72
N PHE A 110 2.46 7.80 2.06
CA PHE A 110 3.72 8.53 1.84
C PHE A 110 3.99 8.78 0.36
N ALA A 111 3.69 7.82 -0.52
CA ALA A 111 3.87 8.01 -1.96
C ALA A 111 3.00 9.16 -2.49
N VAL A 112 1.73 9.20 -2.10
CA VAL A 112 0.80 10.27 -2.49
C VAL A 112 1.29 11.61 -1.99
N LEU A 113 1.75 11.71 -0.74
CA LEU A 113 2.29 12.96 -0.19
C LEU A 113 3.55 13.44 -0.95
N LEU A 114 4.43 12.52 -1.33
CA LEU A 114 5.65 12.85 -2.08
C LEU A 114 5.33 13.33 -3.50
N ILE A 115 4.38 12.66 -4.19
CA ILE A 115 3.91 13.07 -5.53
C ILE A 115 3.27 14.46 -5.47
N ILE A 116 2.39 14.72 -4.49
CA ILE A 116 1.77 16.03 -4.32
C ILE A 116 2.83 17.10 -4.06
N LYS A 117 3.81 16.81 -3.21
CA LYS A 117 4.91 17.74 -2.91
C LYS A 117 5.71 18.08 -4.17
N GLU A 118 6.05 17.08 -4.99
CA GLU A 118 6.79 17.28 -6.23
C GLU A 118 6.03 18.16 -7.21
N GLU A 119 4.73 17.91 -7.39
CA GLU A 119 3.85 18.70 -8.26
C GLU A 119 3.75 20.17 -7.80
N LEU A 120 3.62 20.40 -6.49
CA LEU A 120 3.59 21.75 -5.91
C LEU A 120 4.91 22.51 -6.13
N ILE A 121 6.06 21.83 -6.00
CA ILE A 121 7.37 22.44 -6.25
C ILE A 121 7.53 22.80 -7.73
N GLN A 122 7.14 21.90 -8.65
CA GLN A 122 7.20 22.17 -10.09
C GLN A 122 6.33 23.37 -10.48
N LYS A 123 5.16 23.53 -9.85
CA LYS A 123 4.27 24.67 -10.08
C LYS A 123 4.84 26.00 -9.58
N ASN A 124 5.58 26.00 -8.46
CA ASN A 124 6.17 27.21 -7.88
C ASN A 124 7.51 27.61 -8.51
N GLY A 125 8.16 26.68 -9.23
CA GLY A 125 9.39 26.94 -9.98
C GLY A 125 9.18 27.42 -11.42
N LYS A 126 7.92 27.54 -11.86
CA LYS A 126 7.48 28.19 -13.10
C LYS A 126 6.81 29.52 -12.78
#